data_AF-A0ABD5R193-F1
#
_entry.id   AF-A0ABD5R193-F1
#
_cell.length_a   1.000
_cell.length_b   1.000
_cell.length_c   1.000
_cell.angle_alpha   90.00
_cell.angle_beta   90.00
_cell.angle_gamma   90.00
#
_symmetry.space_group_name_H-M   'P 1'
#
loop_
_entity.id
_entity.type
_entity.pdbx_description
1 polymer ?
#
loop_
_entity_poly.entity_id
_entity_poly.type
_entity_poly.pdbx_seq_one_letter_code
_entity_poly.pdbx_strand_id
1 'polypeptide(L)'
;MSSDSVKLYSAIYVALLLAAILNFVLFEVELFGFTYWEAFAGTMLLSVIKTVLIVAYFQHLRWENPSLTYLMGLALALTMLLMAAAAYSIS
;
A
#
# COMPACT_ATOMS: atom_id res chain seq x y z
N MET A 1 -19.14 17.05 10.41
CA MET A 1 -18.25 15.87 10.53
C MET A 1 -18.00 15.61 12.01
N SER A 2 -18.25 14.40 12.51
CA SER A 2 -17.95 14.07 13.92
C SER A 2 -16.45 14.21 14.15
N SER A 3 -16.04 14.82 15.27
CA SER A 3 -14.62 15.06 15.56
C SER A 3 -13.78 13.78 15.56
N ASP A 4 -14.40 12.63 15.81
CA ASP A 4 -13.75 11.31 15.79
C ASP A 4 -13.33 10.85 14.39
N SER A 5 -14.05 11.25 13.32
CA SER A 5 -13.61 10.92 11.96
C SER A 5 -12.38 11.72 11.58
N VAL A 6 -12.30 13.00 11.95
CA VAL A 6 -11.10 13.82 11.68
C VAL A 6 -9.87 13.26 12.38
N LYS A 7 -10.01 12.86 13.66
CA LYS A 7 -8.92 12.23 14.42
C LYS A 7 -8.42 10.96 13.74
N LEU A 8 -9.33 10.04 13.36
CA LEU A 8 -8.97 8.80 12.68
C LEU A 8 -8.21 9.06 11.38
N TYR A 9 -8.76 9.90 10.49
CA TYR A 9 -8.15 10.17 9.19
C TYR A 9 -6.81 10.89 9.33
N SER A 10 -6.68 11.79 10.31
CA SER A 10 -5.41 12.44 10.61
C SER A 10 -4.35 11.45 11.12
N ALA A 11 -4.74 10.49 11.97
CA ALA A 11 -3.82 9.45 12.45
C ALA A 11 -3.35 8.54 11.31
N ILE A 12 -4.24 8.14 10.41
CA ILE A 12 -3.86 7.34 9.23
C ILE A 12 -2.97 8.15 8.29
N TYR A 13 -3.25 9.43 8.09
CA TYR A 13 -2.38 10.31 7.30
C TYR A 13 -0.95 10.36 7.86
N VAL A 14 -0.81 10.53 9.19
CA VAL A 14 0.51 10.50 9.85
C VAL A 14 1.17 9.14 9.67
N ALA A 15 0.43 8.03 9.80
CA ALA A 15 0.97 6.70 9.54
C ALA A 15 1.47 6.53 8.10
N LEU A 16 0.75 7.04 7.11
CA LEU A 16 1.16 7.04 5.70
C LEU A 16 2.42 7.89 5.47
N LEU A 17 2.52 9.04 6.15
CA LEU A 17 3.71 9.90 6.10
C LEU A 17 4.93 9.20 6.69
N LEU A 18 4.78 8.58 7.86
CA LEU A 18 5.85 7.80 8.50
C LEU A 18 6.27 6.62 7.62
N ALA A 19 5.32 5.90 7.01
CA ALA A 19 5.63 4.83 6.07
C ALA A 19 6.40 5.34 4.84
N ALA A 20 6.14 6.57 4.37
CA ALA A 20 6.90 7.17 3.28
C ALA A 20 8.34 7.52 3.71
N ILE A 21 8.51 8.10 4.91
CA ILE A 21 9.84 8.39 5.47
C ILE A 21 10.63 7.09 5.69
N LEU A 22 9.98 6.03 6.18
CA LEU A 22 10.63 4.73 6.36
C LEU A 22 11.16 4.15 5.05
N ASN A 23 10.46 4.32 3.91
CA ASN A 23 10.99 3.90 2.62
C ASN A 23 12.31 4.60 2.27
N PHE A 24 12.42 5.90 2.56
CA PHE A 24 13.68 6.63 2.40
C PHE A 24 14.77 6.08 3.32
N VAL A 25 14.44 5.83 4.59
CA VAL A 25 15.37 5.26 5.58
C VAL A 25 15.91 3.89 5.13
N LEU A 26 15.08 3.05 4.51
CA LEU A 26 15.50 1.72 4.06
C LEU A 26 16.64 1.75 3.03
N PHE A 27 16.72 2.79 2.19
CA PHE A 27 17.71 2.89 1.11
C PHE A 27 18.84 3.89 1.39
N GLU A 28 18.55 4.99 2.07
CA GLU A 28 19.45 6.15 2.13
C GLU A 28 20.12 6.35 3.50
N VAL A 29 19.67 5.62 4.52
CA VAL A 29 20.20 5.75 5.88
C VAL A 29 21.08 4.56 6.21
N GLU A 30 22.39 4.78 6.19
CA GLU A 30 23.42 3.75 6.48
C GLU A 30 23.40 3.26 7.94
N LEU A 31 22.65 3.92 8.84
CA LEU A 31 22.61 3.61 10.28
C LEU A 31 22.23 2.15 10.58
N PHE A 32 21.42 1.53 9.72
CA PHE A 32 20.92 0.17 9.89
C PHE A 32 21.62 -0.88 9.01
N GLY A 33 22.42 -0.44 8.02
CA GLY A 33 23.20 -1.34 7.16
C GLY A 33 22.38 -2.39 6.39
N PHE A 34 21.17 -2.05 5.93
CA PHE A 34 20.32 -2.99 5.19
C PHE A 34 20.96 -3.43 3.88
N THR A 35 20.86 -4.73 3.58
CA THR A 35 21.16 -5.21 2.23
C THR A 35 20.09 -4.75 1.24
N TYR A 36 20.44 -4.68 -0.05
CA TYR A 36 19.49 -4.31 -1.10
C TYR A 36 18.19 -5.13 -1.04
N TRP A 37 18.30 -6.45 -0.82
CA TRP A 37 17.14 -7.34 -0.78
C TRP A 37 16.24 -7.09 0.43
N GLU A 38 16.81 -6.74 1.59
CA GLU A 38 16.04 -6.37 2.78
C GLU A 38 15.33 -5.03 2.59
N ALA A 39 16.03 -4.03 2.05
CA ALA A 39 15.45 -2.72 1.74
C ALA A 39 14.32 -2.82 0.70
N PHE A 40 14.53 -3.65 -0.33
CA PHE A 40 13.53 -3.96 -1.35
C PHE A 40 12.30 -4.64 -0.75
N ALA A 41 12.50 -5.70 0.06
CA ALA A 41 11.39 -6.41 0.69
C ALA A 41 10.60 -5.52 1.66
N GLY A 42 11.31 -4.70 2.45
CA GLY A 42 10.69 -3.71 3.35
C GLY A 42 9.87 -2.68 2.58
N THR A 43 10.38 -2.20 1.44
CA THR A 43 9.69 -1.26 0.56
C THR A 43 8.42 -1.85 -0.04
N MET A 44 8.50 -3.09 -0.54
CA MET A 44 7.35 -3.81 -1.05
C MET A 44 6.26 -3.96 0.02
N LEU A 45 6.64 -4.34 1.25
CA LEU A 45 5.70 -4.48 2.37
C LEU A 45 5.05 -3.13 2.72
N LEU A 46 5.84 -2.07 2.85
CA LEU A 46 5.34 -0.72 3.15
C LEU A 46 4.39 -0.22 2.04
N SER A 47 4.67 -0.54 0.78
CA SER A 47 3.81 -0.20 -0.35
C SER A 47 2.44 -0.86 -0.25
N VAL A 48 2.40 -2.16 0.08
CA VAL A 48 1.13 -2.89 0.29
C VAL A 48 0.34 -2.27 1.44
N ILE A 49 0.98 -2.03 2.59
CA ILE A 49 0.33 -1.43 3.77
C ILE A 49 -0.29 -0.07 3.43
N LYS A 50 0.48 0.81 2.78
CA LYS A 50 0.00 2.13 2.36
C LYS A 50 -1.19 2.02 1.41
N THR A 51 -1.10 1.14 0.42
CA THR A 51 -2.18 0.92 -0.55
C THR A 51 -3.46 0.47 0.16
N VAL A 52 -3.38 -0.50 1.07
CA VAL A 52 -4.54 -0.97 1.84
C VAL A 52 -5.15 0.15 2.69
N LEU A 53 -4.33 0.95 3.38
CA LEU A 53 -4.82 2.08 4.18
C LEU A 53 -5.52 3.13 3.31
N ILE A 54 -4.96 3.45 2.15
CA ILE A 54 -5.55 4.41 1.20
C ILE A 54 -6.88 3.89 0.66
N VAL A 55 -6.90 2.66 0.14
CA VAL A 55 -8.10 2.06 -0.45
C VAL A 55 -9.21 1.91 0.59
N ALA A 56 -8.88 1.40 1.78
CA ALA A 56 -9.87 1.17 2.81
C ALA A 56 -10.47 2.47 3.38
N TYR A 57 -9.63 3.48 3.66
CA TYR A 57 -10.05 4.66 4.41
C TYR A 57 -10.21 5.93 3.56
N PHE A 58 -9.30 6.22 2.64
CA PHE A 58 -9.35 7.44 1.82
C PHE A 58 -10.21 7.27 0.55
N GLN A 59 -10.26 6.08 -0.03
CA GLN A 59 -11.22 5.75 -1.10
C GLN A 59 -12.55 5.20 -0.56
N HIS A 60 -12.70 5.16 0.77
CA HIS A 60 -13.92 4.76 1.47
C HIS A 60 -14.41 3.32 1.20
N LEU A 61 -13.58 2.43 0.60
CA LEU A 61 -14.00 1.07 0.24
C LEU A 61 -14.55 0.28 1.45
N ARG A 62 -14.04 0.55 2.66
CA ARG A 62 -14.49 -0.11 3.88
C ARG A 62 -15.97 0.10 4.20
N TRP A 63 -16.54 1.24 3.81
CA TRP A 63 -17.93 1.61 4.11
C TRP A 63 -18.87 1.46 2.93
N GLU A 64 -18.33 1.06 1.78
CA GLU A 64 -19.09 0.78 0.58
C GLU A 64 -19.76 -0.61 0.60
N ASN A 65 -20.62 -0.86 -0.37
CA ASN A 65 -21.25 -2.16 -0.55
C ASN A 65 -20.20 -3.27 -0.74
N PRO A 66 -20.38 -4.45 -0.12
CA PRO A 66 -19.42 -5.56 -0.22
C PRO A 66 -19.09 -5.99 -1.67
N SER A 67 -20.03 -5.81 -2.59
CA SER A 67 -19.82 -6.07 -4.02
C SER A 67 -18.67 -5.26 -4.62
N LEU A 68 -18.44 -4.02 -4.16
CA LEU A 68 -17.32 -3.19 -4.62
C LEU A 68 -15.98 -3.73 -4.12
N THR A 69 -15.93 -4.27 -2.90
CA THR A 69 -14.72 -4.93 -2.38
C THR A 69 -14.34 -6.15 -3.20
N TYR A 70 -15.32 -6.98 -3.57
CA TYR A 70 -15.09 -8.12 -4.45
C TYR A 70 -14.68 -7.69 -5.85
N LEU A 71 -15.29 -6.64 -6.39
CA LEU A 71 -14.92 -6.07 -7.69
C LEU A 71 -13.47 -5.55 -7.69
N MET A 72 -13.07 -4.83 -6.64
CA MET A 72 -11.70 -4.34 -6.48
C MET A 72 -10.69 -5.49 -6.34
N GLY A 73 -11.03 -6.52 -5.57
CA GLY A 73 -10.21 -7.73 -5.43
C GLY A 73 -10.06 -8.48 -6.75
N LEU A 74 -11.15 -8.60 -7.52
CA LEU A 74 -11.12 -9.19 -8.87
C LEU A 74 -10.22 -8.36 -9.79
N ALA A 75 -10.37 -7.03 -9.80
CA ALA A 75 -9.55 -6.14 -10.63
C ALA A 75 -8.05 -6.28 -10.31
N LEU A 76 -7.70 -6.37 -9.02
CA LEU A 76 -6.32 -6.63 -8.59
C LEU A 76 -5.83 -8.00 -9.10
N ALA A 77 -6.63 -9.07 -8.94
CA ALA A 77 -6.27 -10.40 -9.39
C ALA A 77 -6.05 -10.46 -10.91
N LEU A 78 -6.94 -9.85 -11.69
CA LEU A 78 -6.82 -9.77 -13.15
C LEU A 78 -5.60 -8.94 -13.58
N THR A 79 -5.29 -7.86 -12.87
CA THR A 79 -4.08 -7.06 -13.14
C THR A 79 -2.81 -7.87 -12.89
N MET A 80 -2.78 -8.68 -11.81
CA MET A 80 -1.65 -9.57 -11.53
C MET A 80 -1.52 -10.68 -12.58
N LEU A 81 -2.63 -11.24 -13.06
CA LEU A 81 -2.63 -12.22 -14.15
C LEU A 81 -2.13 -11.61 -15.45
N LEU A 82 -2.53 -10.37 -15.77
CA LEU A 82 -2.03 -9.65 -16.94
C LEU A 82 -0.52 -9.40 -16.83
N MET A 83 -0.03 -9.00 -15.66
CA MET A 83 1.40 -8.82 -15.40
C MET A 83 2.17 -10.14 -15.57
N ALA A 84 1.64 -11.25 -15.04
CA ALA A 84 2.25 -12.57 -15.21
C ALA A 84 2.27 -13.00 -16.68
N ALA A 85 1.16 -12.83 -17.40
CA ALA A 85 1.09 -13.14 -18.84
C ALA A 85 2.07 -12.28 -19.65
N ALA A 86 2.20 -11.00 -19.34
CA ALA A 86 3.14 -10.10 -19.99
C ALA A 86 4.60 -10.53 -19.78
N ALA A 87 4.94 -11.07 -18.60
CA ALA A 87 6.28 -11.58 -18.33
C ALA A 87 6.68 -12.76 -19.24
N TYR A 88 5.72 -13.61 -19.65
CA TYR A 88 5.95 -14.70 -20.61
C TYR A 88 5.81 -14.28 -22.08
N SER A 89 5.21 -13.12 -22.35
CA SER A 89 5.00 -12.63 -23.73
C SER A 89 6.25 -11.99 -24.35
N ILE A 90 7.23 -11.58 -23.53
CA ILE A 90 8.43 -10.85 -23.96
C ILE A 90 9.64 -11.81 -24.10
N SER A 91 9.55 -13.04 -23.57
CA SER A 91 10.51 -14.12 -23.76
C SER A 91 10.28 -14.89 -25.05
#